data_AF-A0A7S9H4J8-F1
#
_entry.id   AF-A0A7S9H4J8-F1
#
_cell.length_a   1.000
_cell.length_b   1.000
_cell.length_c   1.000
_cell.angle_alpha   90.00
_cell.angle_beta   90.00
_cell.angle_gamma   90.00
#
_symmetry.space_group_name_H-M   'P 1'
#
loop_
_entity.id
_entity.type
_entity.pdbx_description
1 polymer ?
#
loop_
_entity_poly.entity_id
_entity_poly.type
_entity_poly.pdbx_seq_one_letter_code
_entity_poly.pdbx_strand_id
1 'polypeptide(L)'
;MPSRSWCCNRPTVETMQYLFLKSQCADKVWQYFSLGAGLTHGVSLQQVFQRWWKHPANVYLKPLYQALPCVVVWELWKRRKKRRYGGNISLNRRIFQVSATLHNLLVYRFPKMKRLSSNWPELVSELESYIPRLHYRRVCWEFPSGQWIKCNTDGASRGNPGKSGAAVVFRDAAGDFMCAATRSN
;
A
#
# COMPACT_ATOMS: atom_id res chain seq x y z
N MET A 1 -25.97 24.33 -21.82
CA MET A 1 -26.95 23.37 -22.37
C MET A 1 -26.68 21.99 -21.78
N PRO A 2 -27.65 21.30 -21.16
CA PRO A 2 -27.45 19.95 -20.66
C PRO A 2 -27.37 18.98 -21.84
N SER A 3 -26.25 18.29 -22.01
CA SER A 3 -26.11 17.24 -23.02
C SER A 3 -26.99 16.05 -22.66
N ARG A 4 -27.77 15.56 -23.64
CA ARG A 4 -28.51 14.28 -23.51
C ARG A 4 -27.55 13.18 -23.05
N SER A 5 -27.99 12.33 -22.12
CA SER A 5 -27.16 11.23 -21.64
C SER A 5 -26.91 10.19 -22.73
N TRP A 6 -25.65 10.06 -23.15
CA TRP A 6 -25.19 8.97 -24.02
C TRP A 6 -24.94 7.68 -23.23
N CYS A 7 -25.26 7.70 -21.93
CA CYS A 7 -25.07 6.58 -21.02
C CYS A 7 -26.23 5.58 -21.03
N CYS A 8 -27.48 6.00 -21.33
CA CYS A 8 -28.67 5.15 -21.20
C CYS A 8 -29.69 5.41 -22.32
N ASN A 9 -30.52 4.40 -22.61
CA ASN A 9 -31.64 4.48 -23.56
C ASN A 9 -32.77 5.44 -23.11
N ARG A 10 -32.61 6.15 -21.99
CA ARG A 10 -33.55 7.17 -21.49
C ARG A 10 -32.79 8.47 -21.21
N PRO A 11 -33.26 9.62 -21.73
CA PRO A 11 -32.58 10.91 -21.59
C PRO A 11 -32.71 11.43 -20.16
N THR A 12 -31.77 11.08 -19.30
CA THR A 12 -31.54 11.73 -18.01
C THR A 12 -30.52 12.85 -18.16
N VAL A 13 -30.64 13.90 -17.36
CA VAL A 13 -29.64 14.98 -17.30
C VAL A 13 -28.30 14.39 -16.84
N GLU A 14 -27.25 14.58 -17.61
CA GLU A 14 -25.90 14.13 -17.24
C GLU A 14 -25.33 14.98 -16.11
N THR A 15 -25.54 14.57 -14.87
CA THR A 15 -24.83 15.11 -13.71
C THR A 15 -23.57 14.31 -13.40
N MET A 16 -22.57 14.91 -12.74
CA MET A 16 -21.38 14.18 -12.28
C MET A 16 -21.75 12.97 -11.42
N GLN A 17 -22.72 13.15 -10.52
CA GLN A 17 -23.19 12.07 -9.65
C GLN A 17 -23.86 10.94 -10.44
N TYR A 18 -24.61 11.27 -11.49
CA TYR A 18 -25.17 10.23 -12.36
C TYR A 18 -24.06 9.49 -13.13
N LEU A 19 -23.15 10.22 -13.76
CA LEU A 19 -22.11 9.64 -14.61
C LEU A 19 -21.17 8.72 -13.84
N PHE A 20 -20.72 9.15 -12.67
CA PHE A 20 -19.67 8.46 -11.93
C PHE A 20 -20.19 7.56 -10.81
N LEU A 21 -21.49 7.59 -10.48
CA LEU A 21 -22.04 6.79 -9.39
C LEU A 21 -23.33 6.07 -9.77
N LYS A 22 -24.36 6.79 -10.23
CA LYS A 22 -25.71 6.22 -10.40
C LYS A 22 -25.99 5.55 -11.74
N SER A 23 -25.12 5.72 -12.75
CA SER A 23 -25.32 5.06 -14.05
C SER A 23 -25.18 3.54 -13.89
N GLN A 24 -25.91 2.76 -14.68
CA GLN A 24 -25.88 1.29 -14.60
C GLN A 24 -24.46 0.70 -14.69
N CYS A 25 -23.58 1.33 -15.47
CA CYS A 25 -22.17 0.90 -15.56
C CYS A 25 -21.39 1.29 -14.31
N ALA A 26 -21.56 2.52 -13.81
CA ALA A 26 -20.86 2.97 -12.61
C ALA A 26 -21.26 2.15 -11.38
N ASP A 27 -22.58 1.96 -11.20
CA ASP A 27 -23.17 1.19 -10.12
C ASP A 27 -22.58 -0.23 -10.05
N LYS A 28 -22.57 -0.96 -11.17
CA LYS A 28 -21.96 -2.31 -11.24
C LYS A 28 -20.45 -2.33 -10.96
N VAL A 29 -19.70 -1.33 -11.42
CA VAL A 29 -18.26 -1.24 -11.14
C VAL A 29 -18.04 -1.01 -9.65
N TRP A 30 -18.74 -0.04 -9.05
CA TRP A 30 -18.63 0.22 -7.62
C TRP A 30 -19.08 -0.96 -6.78
N GLN A 31 -20.17 -1.62 -7.17
CA GLN A 31 -20.69 -2.79 -6.46
C GLN A 31 -19.65 -3.93 -6.45
N TYR A 32 -19.02 -4.23 -7.59
CA TYR A 32 -17.97 -5.25 -7.66
C TYR A 32 -16.82 -4.98 -6.69
N PHE A 33 -16.30 -3.75 -6.69
CA PHE A 33 -15.17 -3.39 -5.82
C PHE A 33 -15.57 -3.28 -4.34
N SER A 34 -16.74 -2.72 -4.04
CA SER A 34 -17.20 -2.53 -2.67
C SER A 34 -17.55 -3.86 -2.02
N LEU A 35 -18.22 -4.78 -2.74
CA LEU A 35 -18.52 -6.12 -2.24
C LEU A 35 -17.24 -6.90 -1.91
N GLY A 36 -16.24 -6.86 -2.80
CA GLY A 36 -14.97 -7.55 -2.56
C GLY A 36 -14.15 -6.99 -1.40
N ALA A 37 -14.45 -5.77 -0.94
CA ALA A 37 -13.80 -5.12 0.21
C ALA A 37 -14.72 -5.05 1.45
N GLY A 38 -15.88 -5.72 1.45
CA GLY A 38 -16.84 -5.65 2.57
C GLY A 38 -17.46 -4.27 2.80
N LEU A 39 -17.44 -3.39 1.80
CA LEU A 39 -17.95 -2.02 1.87
C LEU A 39 -19.35 -1.89 1.27
N THR A 40 -20.15 -0.99 1.85
CA THR A 40 -21.48 -0.65 1.32
C THR A 40 -21.42 0.48 0.29
N HIS A 41 -22.33 0.44 -0.68
CA HIS A 41 -22.43 1.46 -1.72
C HIS A 41 -22.80 2.83 -1.12
N GLY A 42 -22.17 3.90 -1.61
CA GLY A 42 -22.39 5.27 -1.11
C GLY A 42 -23.45 6.03 -1.93
N VAL A 43 -24.11 7.02 -1.33
CA VAL A 43 -25.14 7.82 -2.03
C VAL A 43 -24.56 9.03 -2.78
N SER A 44 -23.33 9.44 -2.45
CA SER A 44 -22.59 10.51 -3.14
C SER A 44 -21.11 10.13 -3.35
N LEU A 45 -20.47 10.77 -4.34
CA LEU A 45 -19.04 10.55 -4.59
C LEU A 45 -18.19 10.89 -3.36
N GLN A 46 -18.49 12.00 -2.69
CA GLN A 46 -17.76 12.41 -1.48
C GLN A 46 -17.83 11.34 -0.39
N GLN A 47 -19.00 10.75 -0.16
CA GLN A 47 -19.16 9.67 0.80
C GLN A 47 -18.42 8.40 0.37
N VAL A 48 -18.47 8.05 -0.91
CA VAL A 48 -17.70 6.90 -1.44
C VAL A 48 -16.21 7.09 -1.17
N PHE A 49 -15.66 8.24 -1.55
CA PHE A 49 -14.25 8.56 -1.32
C PHE A 49 -13.89 8.52 0.17
N GLN A 50 -14.70 9.14 1.03
CA GLN A 50 -14.47 9.12 2.48
C GLN A 50 -14.51 7.71 3.06
N ARG A 51 -15.45 6.87 2.64
CA ARG A 51 -15.56 5.48 3.10
C ARG A 51 -14.31 4.70 2.72
N TRP A 52 -13.90 4.73 1.46
CA TRP A 52 -12.69 4.05 0.99
C TRP A 52 -11.42 4.57 1.68
N TRP A 53 -11.25 5.89 1.80
CA TRP A 53 -10.07 6.46 2.47
C TRP A 53 -9.98 6.10 3.95
N LYS A 54 -11.12 6.10 4.66
CA LYS A 54 -11.18 5.85 6.11
C LYS A 54 -11.34 4.38 6.48
N HIS A 55 -11.60 3.49 5.51
CA HIS A 55 -11.78 2.08 5.80
C HIS A 55 -10.53 1.49 6.50
N PRO A 56 -10.70 0.78 7.63
CA PRO A 56 -9.61 0.04 8.27
C PRO A 56 -9.04 -0.98 7.29
N ALA A 57 -7.72 -1.02 7.16
CA ALA A 57 -7.04 -1.93 6.26
C ALA A 57 -5.58 -2.10 6.71
N ASN A 58 -4.99 -3.25 6.41
CA ASN A 58 -3.57 -3.48 6.66
C ASN A 58 -2.68 -2.63 5.74
N VAL A 59 -1.36 -2.71 5.97
CA VAL A 59 -0.37 -1.91 5.24
C VAL A 59 -0.37 -2.16 3.72
N TYR A 60 -0.89 -3.29 3.27
CA TYR A 60 -0.92 -3.71 1.86
C TYR A 60 -2.19 -3.23 1.14
N LEU A 61 -3.34 -3.34 1.81
CA LEU A 61 -4.64 -2.95 1.27
C LEU A 61 -4.88 -1.44 1.36
N LYS A 62 -4.34 -0.77 2.39
CA LYS A 62 -4.58 0.66 2.61
C LYS A 62 -4.27 1.49 1.35
N PRO A 63 -3.10 1.40 0.69
CA PRO A 63 -2.82 2.16 -0.52
C PRO A 63 -3.80 1.87 -1.66
N LEU A 64 -4.25 0.62 -1.80
CA LEU A 64 -5.21 0.23 -2.84
C LEU A 64 -6.56 0.88 -2.58
N TYR A 65 -7.05 0.82 -1.34
CA TYR A 65 -8.33 1.43 -0.96
C TYR A 65 -8.32 2.94 -1.14
N GLN A 66 -7.22 3.61 -0.84
CA GLN A 66 -7.09 5.05 -1.04
C GLN A 66 -7.01 5.46 -2.52
N ALA A 67 -6.44 4.61 -3.39
CA ALA A 67 -6.32 4.87 -4.82
C ALA A 67 -7.60 4.49 -5.62
N LEU A 68 -8.33 3.48 -5.17
CA LEU A 68 -9.44 2.87 -5.89
C LEU A 68 -10.50 3.87 -6.35
N PRO A 69 -10.97 4.83 -5.51
CA PRO A 69 -11.97 5.78 -5.96
C PRO A 69 -11.51 6.64 -7.14
N CYS A 70 -10.25 7.08 -7.14
CA CYS A 70 -9.66 7.85 -8.23
C CYS A 70 -9.56 7.01 -9.51
N VAL A 71 -9.12 5.75 -9.40
CA VAL A 71 -8.99 4.84 -10.54
C VAL A 71 -10.36 4.52 -11.15
N VAL A 72 -11.38 4.25 -10.33
CA VAL A 72 -12.74 3.99 -10.81
C VAL A 72 -13.30 5.20 -11.55
N VAL A 73 -13.22 6.40 -10.95
CA VAL A 73 -13.68 7.63 -11.61
C VAL A 73 -12.95 7.87 -12.92
N TRP A 74 -11.63 7.61 -12.97
CA TRP A 74 -10.84 7.71 -14.19
C TRP A 74 -11.29 6.76 -15.30
N GLU A 75 -11.54 5.49 -14.97
CA GLU A 75 -12.01 4.49 -15.95
C GLU A 75 -13.42 4.80 -16.47
N LEU A 76 -14.30 5.29 -15.60
CA LEU A 76 -15.64 5.76 -15.98
C LEU A 76 -15.56 7.01 -16.87
N TRP A 77 -14.65 7.94 -16.57
CA TRP A 77 -14.40 9.11 -17.42
C TRP A 77 -13.88 8.70 -18.80
N LYS A 78 -12.92 7.77 -18.89
CA LYS A 78 -12.45 7.22 -20.17
C LYS A 78 -13.58 6.57 -20.98
N ARG A 79 -14.55 5.91 -20.31
CA ARG A 79 -15.74 5.35 -20.96
C ARG A 79 -16.63 6.43 -21.55
N ARG A 80 -16.93 7.48 -20.77
CA ARG A 80 -17.72 8.63 -21.22
C ARG A 80 -17.07 9.25 -22.47
N LYS A 81 -15.76 9.50 -22.42
CA LYS A 81 -15.02 10.06 -23.55
C LYS A 81 -15.17 9.20 -24.80
N LYS A 82 -14.97 7.89 -24.70
CA LYS A 82 -15.08 7.00 -25.86
C LYS A 82 -16.50 6.94 -26.45
N ARG A 83 -17.54 6.95 -25.61
CA ARG A 83 -18.94 6.98 -26.05
C ARG A 83 -19.29 8.25 -26.82
N ARG A 84 -18.74 9.40 -26.42
CA ARG A 84 -18.94 10.67 -27.12
C ARG A 84 -18.47 10.63 -28.59
N TYR A 85 -17.51 9.76 -28.91
CA TYR A 85 -16.97 9.58 -30.26
C TYR A 85 -17.39 8.24 -30.88
N GLY A 86 -18.57 7.72 -30.52
CA GLY A 86 -19.17 6.54 -31.14
C GLY A 86 -18.59 5.18 -30.71
N GLY A 87 -17.60 5.13 -29.82
CA GLY A 87 -17.04 3.87 -29.34
C GLY A 87 -17.71 3.36 -28.07
N ASN A 88 -17.85 2.03 -27.94
CA ASN A 88 -18.34 1.40 -26.71
C ASN A 88 -17.25 0.54 -26.08
N ILE A 89 -17.25 0.45 -24.74
CA ILE A 89 -16.38 -0.47 -23.99
C ILE A 89 -17.29 -1.32 -23.12
N SER A 90 -17.00 -2.62 -22.98
CA SER A 90 -17.75 -3.49 -22.07
C SER A 90 -17.53 -3.11 -20.61
N LEU A 91 -18.46 -3.49 -19.73
CA LEU A 91 -18.32 -3.35 -18.28
C LEU A 91 -17.09 -4.13 -17.77
N ASN A 92 -16.95 -5.39 -18.21
CA ASN A 92 -15.88 -6.29 -17.78
C ASN A 92 -14.50 -5.72 -18.10
N ARG A 93 -14.34 -5.04 -19.25
CA ARG A 93 -13.08 -4.38 -19.59
C ARG A 93 -12.75 -3.24 -18.63
N ARG A 94 -13.75 -2.56 -18.05
CA ARG A 94 -13.52 -1.52 -17.03
C ARG A 94 -13.12 -2.10 -15.69
N ILE A 95 -13.83 -3.13 -15.24
CA ILE A 95 -13.45 -3.86 -14.03
C ILE A 95 -11.99 -4.35 -14.15
N PHE A 96 -11.66 -5.00 -15.27
CA PHE A 96 -10.30 -5.45 -15.56
C PHE A 96 -9.27 -4.31 -15.52
N GLN A 97 -9.56 -3.15 -16.09
CA GLN A 97 -8.61 -2.02 -16.11
C GLN A 97 -8.40 -1.39 -14.72
N VAL A 98 -9.46 -1.30 -13.91
CA VAL A 98 -9.33 -0.88 -12.51
C VAL A 98 -8.48 -1.89 -11.75
N SER A 99 -8.79 -3.19 -11.83
CA SER A 99 -8.03 -4.26 -11.16
C SER A 99 -6.56 -4.27 -11.59
N ALA A 100 -6.28 -4.15 -12.89
CA ALA A 100 -4.91 -4.11 -13.40
C ALA A 100 -4.13 -2.89 -12.89
N THR A 101 -4.77 -1.72 -12.80
CA THR A 101 -4.12 -0.51 -12.26
C THR A 101 -3.78 -0.68 -10.79
N LEU A 102 -4.70 -1.25 -10.00
CA LEU A 102 -4.48 -1.52 -8.57
C LEU A 102 -3.40 -2.59 -8.36
N HIS A 103 -3.40 -3.64 -9.19
CA HIS A 103 -2.37 -4.67 -9.17
C HIS A 103 -0.99 -4.09 -9.48
N ASN A 104 -0.88 -3.20 -10.48
CA ASN A 104 0.39 -2.52 -10.78
C ASN A 104 0.87 -1.63 -9.63
N LEU A 105 -0.04 -0.92 -8.96
CA LEU A 105 0.29 -0.14 -7.77
C LEU A 105 0.82 -1.04 -6.64
N LEU A 106 0.21 -2.20 -6.45
CA LEU A 106 0.63 -3.18 -5.45
C LEU A 106 2.03 -3.72 -5.73
N VAL A 107 2.29 -4.19 -6.96
CA VAL A 107 3.59 -4.73 -7.37
C VAL A 107 4.68 -3.66 -7.30
N TYR A 108 4.36 -2.41 -7.68
CA TYR A 108 5.30 -1.29 -7.55
C TYR A 108 5.68 -1.03 -6.10
N ARG A 109 4.71 -1.05 -5.17
CA ARG A 109 4.94 -0.74 -3.76
C ARG A 109 5.54 -1.92 -2.99
N PHE A 110 5.25 -3.14 -3.40
CA PHE A 110 5.67 -4.37 -2.73
C PHE A 110 6.24 -5.41 -3.72
N PRO A 111 7.42 -5.14 -4.31
CA PRO A 111 7.98 -5.96 -5.39
C PRO A 111 8.35 -7.40 -4.98
N LYS A 112 8.42 -7.68 -3.67
CA LYS A 112 8.70 -9.02 -3.14
C LYS A 112 7.47 -9.92 -3.09
N MET A 113 6.26 -9.37 -3.21
CA MET A 113 5.05 -10.18 -3.31
C MET A 113 4.97 -10.80 -4.70
N LYS A 114 4.82 -12.12 -4.74
CA LYS A 114 4.66 -12.89 -5.98
C LYS A 114 3.40 -13.72 -5.90
N ARG A 115 2.77 -13.96 -7.06
CA ARG A 115 1.60 -14.84 -7.23
C ARG A 115 0.38 -14.37 -6.42
N LEU A 116 -0.13 -13.20 -6.76
CA LEU A 116 -1.41 -12.72 -6.23
C LEU A 116 -2.50 -12.85 -7.30
N SER A 117 -3.74 -13.03 -6.85
CA SER A 117 -4.88 -13.11 -7.76
C SER A 117 -5.10 -11.79 -8.51
N SER A 118 -5.51 -11.92 -9.77
CA SER A 118 -5.96 -10.79 -10.60
C SER A 118 -7.44 -10.45 -10.35
N ASN A 119 -8.18 -11.34 -9.68
CA ASN A 119 -9.56 -11.15 -9.27
C ASN A 119 -9.60 -10.32 -7.98
N TRP A 120 -10.44 -9.28 -7.93
CA TRP A 120 -10.43 -8.34 -6.81
C TRP A 120 -10.83 -8.96 -5.46
N PRO A 121 -12.00 -9.62 -5.31
CA PRO A 121 -12.34 -10.32 -4.06
C PRO A 121 -11.26 -11.29 -3.57
N GLU A 122 -10.68 -12.09 -4.46
CA GLU A 122 -9.61 -13.02 -4.10
C GLU A 122 -8.34 -12.30 -3.67
N LEU A 123 -7.92 -11.25 -4.40
CA LEU A 123 -6.78 -10.42 -4.04
C LEU A 123 -6.94 -9.79 -2.66
N VAL A 124 -8.14 -9.28 -2.35
CA VAL A 124 -8.42 -8.71 -1.03
C VAL A 124 -8.24 -9.77 0.05
N SER A 125 -8.86 -10.94 -0.11
CA SER A 125 -8.75 -12.06 0.84
C SER A 125 -7.29 -12.54 1.04
N GLU A 126 -6.53 -12.67 -0.06
CA GLU A 126 -5.10 -13.02 -0.01
C GLU A 126 -4.29 -11.98 0.76
N LEU A 127 -4.55 -10.69 0.55
CA LEU A 127 -3.84 -9.61 1.23
C LEU A 127 -4.27 -9.45 2.69
N GLU A 128 -5.53 -9.71 3.04
CA GLU A 128 -6.02 -9.71 4.43
C GLU A 128 -5.34 -10.80 5.26
N SER A 129 -5.18 -11.99 4.66
CA SER A 129 -4.53 -13.15 5.29
C SER A 129 -3.02 -13.20 5.11
N TYR A 130 -2.41 -12.21 4.44
CA TYR A 130 -0.99 -12.23 4.11
C TYR A 130 -0.10 -12.05 5.35
N ILE A 131 0.67 -13.10 5.67
CA ILE A 131 1.70 -13.07 6.70
C ILE A 131 3.08 -12.97 6.03
N PRO A 132 3.82 -11.85 6.20
CA PRO A 132 5.14 -11.70 5.61
C PRO A 132 6.14 -12.65 6.26
N ARG A 133 6.97 -13.30 5.44
CA ARG A 133 8.13 -14.06 5.94
C ARG A 133 9.23 -13.11 6.37
N LEU A 134 9.29 -12.80 7.66
CA LEU A 134 10.36 -12.02 8.26
C LEU A 134 11.63 -12.87 8.35
N HIS A 135 12.69 -12.45 7.65
CA HIS A 135 14.03 -12.96 7.92
C HIS A 135 14.65 -12.07 8.99
N TYR A 136 14.89 -12.64 10.16
CA TYR A 136 15.66 -11.99 11.21
C TYR A 136 16.86 -12.87 11.55
N ARG A 137 17.97 -12.22 11.87
CA ARG A 137 19.12 -12.89 12.48
C ARG A 137 19.18 -12.40 13.91
N ARG A 138 18.93 -13.31 14.86
CA ARG A 138 19.17 -13.03 16.27
C ARG A 138 20.68 -12.81 16.45
N VAL A 139 21.07 -11.61 16.88
CA VAL A 139 22.43 -11.30 17.29
C VAL A 139 22.40 -11.21 18.80
N CYS A 140 22.98 -12.19 19.47
CA CYS A 140 23.14 -12.20 20.91
C CYS A 140 24.61 -12.25 21.27
N TRP A 141 24.92 -11.62 22.39
CA TRP A 141 26.25 -11.75 23.00
C TRP A 141 26.29 -13.04 23.79
N GLU A 142 27.20 -13.93 23.40
CA GLU A 142 27.59 -15.09 24.18
C GLU A 142 28.94 -14.82 24.84
N PHE A 143 29.21 -15.49 25.96
CA PHE A 143 30.53 -15.43 26.57
C PHE A 143 31.55 -16.06 25.61
N PRO A 144 32.76 -15.48 25.47
CA PRO A 144 33.82 -16.10 24.69
C PRO A 144 34.18 -17.46 25.29
N SER A 145 34.69 -18.39 24.48
CA SER A 145 35.29 -19.61 25.04
C SER A 145 36.56 -19.27 25.83
N GLY A 146 37.01 -20.16 26.72
CA GLY A 146 38.09 -19.92 27.70
C GLY A 146 39.42 -19.37 27.18
N GLN A 147 39.66 -19.42 25.86
CA GLN A 147 40.88 -18.90 25.22
C GLN A 147 40.70 -17.53 24.55
N TRP A 148 39.52 -16.91 24.66
CA TRP A 148 39.19 -15.69 23.95
C TRP A 148 39.00 -14.52 24.93
N ILE A 149 39.54 -13.36 24.54
CA ILE A 149 39.34 -12.09 25.25
C ILE A 149 38.25 -11.32 24.51
N LYS A 150 37.27 -10.81 25.26
CA LYS A 150 36.26 -9.91 24.73
C LYS A 150 36.78 -8.48 24.71
N CYS A 151 36.81 -7.86 23.53
CA CYS A 151 37.17 -6.46 23.34
C CYS A 151 35.91 -5.63 23.04
N ASN A 152 35.49 -4.81 24.00
CA ASN A 152 34.41 -3.84 23.84
C ASN A 152 35.01 -2.48 23.47
N THR A 153 34.55 -1.86 22.39
CA THR A 153 34.96 -0.51 21.99
C THR A 153 33.77 0.43 21.99
N ASP A 154 34.01 1.69 22.36
CA ASP A 154 33.02 2.77 22.29
C ASP A 154 33.68 4.08 21.83
N GLY A 155 32.91 4.95 21.20
CA GLY A 155 33.37 6.23 20.69
C GLY A 155 32.41 7.35 21.04
N ALA A 156 32.95 8.51 21.46
CA ALA A 156 32.18 9.69 21.81
C ALA A 156 32.66 10.90 21.00
N SER A 157 31.72 11.75 20.54
CA SER A 157 32.03 13.01 19.85
C SER A 157 31.09 14.13 20.29
N ARG A 158 31.61 15.36 20.37
CA ARG A 158 30.83 16.57 20.70
C ARG A 158 30.33 17.35 19.48
N GLY A 159 30.45 16.81 18.26
CA GLY A 159 29.95 17.48 17.04
C GLY A 159 30.66 17.03 15.77
N ASN A 160 30.41 17.75 14.66
CA ASN A 160 31.04 17.51 13.36
C ASN A 160 31.51 18.83 12.70
N PRO A 161 32.78 19.28 12.90
CA PRO A 161 33.79 18.68 13.78
C PRO A 161 33.61 19.08 15.25
N GLY A 162 34.05 18.22 16.16
CA GLY A 162 34.11 18.49 17.60
C GLY A 162 35.11 17.57 18.27
N LYS A 163 35.47 17.86 19.53
CA LYS A 163 36.32 16.98 20.34
C LYS A 163 35.74 15.57 20.34
N SER A 164 36.61 14.58 20.15
CA SER A 164 36.19 13.18 20.08
C SER A 164 37.09 12.29 20.92
N GLY A 165 36.63 11.10 21.23
CA GLY A 165 37.42 10.11 21.93
C GLY A 165 36.91 8.70 21.66
N ALA A 166 37.77 7.74 21.94
CA ALA A 166 37.49 6.32 21.86
C ALA A 166 37.95 5.64 23.16
N ALA A 167 37.21 4.62 23.57
CA ALA A 167 37.54 3.78 24.70
C ALA A 167 37.48 2.31 24.28
N VAL A 168 38.34 1.50 24.90
CA VAL A 168 38.33 0.04 24.77
C VAL A 168 38.37 -0.58 26.16
N VAL A 169 37.61 -1.66 26.36
CA VAL A 169 37.58 -2.47 27.56
C VAL A 169 37.78 -3.93 27.16
N PHE A 170 38.80 -4.57 27.74
CA PHE A 170 39.07 -5.99 27.58
C PHE A 170 38.51 -6.76 28.79
N ARG A 171 37.84 -7.87 28.50
CA ARG A 171 37.29 -8.80 29.48
C ARG A 171 37.71 -10.23 29.16
N ASP A 172 37.85 -11.06 30.16
CA ASP A 172 38.16 -12.47 29.97
C ASP A 172 36.93 -13.27 29.51
N ALA A 173 37.07 -14.60 29.45
CA ALA A 173 36.01 -15.52 29.05
C ALA A 173 34.84 -15.58 30.06
N ALA A 174 35.06 -15.28 31.34
CA ALA A 174 34.01 -15.16 32.36
C ALA A 174 33.28 -13.81 32.29
N GLY A 175 33.83 -12.86 31.52
CA GLY A 175 33.34 -11.48 31.41
C GLY A 175 33.94 -10.54 32.46
N ASP A 176 34.91 -11.02 33.22
CA ASP A 176 35.60 -10.25 34.24
C ASP A 176 36.51 -9.21 33.58
N PHE A 177 36.60 -8.04 34.21
CA PHE A 177 37.39 -6.94 33.70
C PHE A 177 38.88 -7.29 33.74
N MET A 178 39.58 -7.07 32.61
CA MET A 178 41.02 -7.23 32.53
C MET A 178 41.73 -5.87 32.51
N CYS A 179 41.45 -5.05 31.51
CA CYS A 179 42.04 -3.72 31.37
C CYS A 179 41.20 -2.82 30.45
N ALA A 180 41.51 -1.52 30.44
CA ALA A 180 40.89 -0.55 29.56
C ALA A 180 41.90 0.48 29.07
N ALA A 181 41.65 1.06 27.89
CA ALA A 181 42.41 2.18 27.36
C ALA A 181 41.46 3.22 26.76
N THR A 182 41.88 4.48 26.79
CA THR A 182 41.13 5.59 26.18
C THR A 182 42.07 6.44 25.33
N ARG A 183 41.51 7.09 24.30
CA ARG A 183 42.20 8.06 23.45
C ARG A 183 41.27 9.21 23.14
N SER A 184 41.71 10.45 23.33
CA SER A 184 41.00 11.66 22.93
C SER A 184 41.72 12.38 21.79
N ASN A 185 40.94 13.01 20.92
CA ASN A 185 41.37 13.90 19.83
C ASN A 185 40.74 15.29 20.02
#